data_AF-R5WXK7-F1
#
_entry.id   AF-R5WXK7-F1
#
_cell.length_a   1.000
_cell.length_b   1.000
_cell.length_c   1.000
_cell.angle_alpha   90.00
_cell.angle_beta   90.00
_cell.angle_gamma   90.00
#
_symmetry.space_group_name_H-M   'P 1'
#
loop_
_entity.id
_entity.type
_entity.pdbx_description
1 polymer ?
#
loop_
_entity_poly.entity_id
_entity_poly.type
_entity_poly.pdbx_seq_one_letter_code
_entity_poly.pdbx_strand_id
1 'polypeptide(L)'
;MDKLVTISKEKKIEDFRMVIMPSGRNKIGLIQTKDYGIVTYPNKKDFEKIGEFIYWTFNESDDKVIEHSSDTKIEKQFYNCNSYRKVTNDYNMIFFELIEGIYSISLLKKDGDAFVAFKDENKEVVEYIFPEKPTALELGTKVMEMFEYKERYDGLIE
;
A
#
# COMPACT_ATOMS: atom_id res chain seq x y z
N MET A 1 4.63 17.69 7.10
CA MET A 1 5.46 16.80 6.27
C MET A 1 4.56 15.73 5.75
N ASP A 2 4.43 15.65 4.43
CA ASP A 2 3.57 14.65 3.82
C ASP A 2 4.28 13.30 3.82
N LYS A 3 3.56 12.25 4.16
CA LYS A 3 4.07 10.88 4.20
C LYS A 3 3.15 9.97 3.42
N LEU A 4 3.74 9.02 2.71
CA LEU A 4 3.01 7.96 2.02
C LEU A 4 3.64 6.61 2.34
N VAL A 5 2.81 5.60 2.55
CA VAL A 5 3.21 4.20 2.64
C VAL A 5 2.46 3.42 1.56
N THR A 6 3.20 2.68 0.76
CA THR A 6 2.61 1.76 -0.21
C THR A 6 2.40 0.40 0.44
N ILE A 7 1.15 -0.07 0.45
CA ILE A 7 0.76 -1.35 1.03
C ILE A 7 0.20 -2.20 -0.10
N SER A 8 0.82 -3.35 -0.37
CA SER A 8 0.35 -4.28 -1.39
C SER A 8 0.06 -5.63 -0.79
N LYS A 9 -1.07 -6.21 -1.16
CA LYS A 9 -1.49 -7.55 -0.75
C LYS A 9 -1.70 -8.42 -1.99
N GLU A 10 -1.08 -9.60 -2.00
CA GLU A 10 -1.33 -10.58 -3.04
C GLU A 10 -2.82 -10.98 -3.05
N LYS A 11 -3.41 -11.10 -4.24
CA LYS A 11 -4.80 -11.47 -4.48
C LYS A 11 -5.06 -12.95 -4.17
N LYS A 12 -4.88 -13.31 -2.91
CA LYS A 12 -5.10 -14.64 -2.33
C LYS A 12 -5.83 -14.51 -1.01
N ILE A 13 -6.64 -15.52 -0.72
CA ILE A 13 -7.44 -15.59 0.52
C ILE A 13 -6.53 -15.92 1.72
N GLU A 14 -5.65 -16.90 1.54
CA GLU A 14 -4.73 -17.41 2.57
C GLU A 14 -3.30 -17.38 2.06
N ASP A 15 -2.32 -17.46 2.98
CA ASP A 15 -0.89 -17.46 2.69
C ASP A 15 -0.43 -16.35 1.72
N PHE A 16 -1.10 -15.21 1.79
CA PHE A 16 -0.84 -14.09 0.90
C PHE A 16 0.45 -13.37 1.30
N ARG A 17 1.23 -12.97 0.30
CA ARG A 17 2.34 -12.05 0.51
C ARG A 17 1.81 -10.64 0.70
N MET A 18 2.34 -9.93 1.68
CA MET A 18 2.16 -8.50 1.86
C MET A 18 3.50 -7.78 1.72
N VAL A 19 3.50 -6.66 0.99
CA VAL A 19 4.67 -5.80 0.74
C VAL A 19 4.31 -4.40 1.21
N ILE A 20 5.11 -3.85 2.13
CA ILE A 20 4.87 -2.54 2.75
C ILE A 20 6.13 -1.71 2.59
N MET A 21 6.05 -0.59 1.87
CA MET A 21 7.22 0.18 1.47
C MET A 21 7.10 1.66 1.87
N PRO A 22 8.16 2.25 2.44
CA PRO A 22 8.21 3.66 2.75
C PRO A 22 8.46 4.47 1.48
N SER A 23 8.18 5.77 1.59
CA SER A 23 8.44 6.72 0.51
C SER A 23 9.33 7.86 0.95
N GLY A 24 10.03 8.43 -0.02
CA GLY A 24 10.70 9.71 0.03
C GLY A 24 10.29 10.53 -1.20
N ARG A 25 11.19 11.39 -1.65
CA ARG A 25 11.03 12.16 -2.89
C ARG A 25 12.13 11.81 -3.89
N ASN A 26 11.81 11.89 -5.18
CA ASN A 26 12.84 11.91 -6.20
C ASN A 26 13.43 13.33 -6.36
N LYS A 27 14.43 13.47 -7.23
CA LYS A 27 15.12 14.76 -7.49
C LYS A 27 14.21 15.89 -8.00
N ILE A 28 13.04 15.56 -8.54
CA ILE A 28 12.05 16.54 -9.04
C ILE A 28 10.89 16.76 -8.07
N GLY A 29 10.96 16.22 -6.85
CA GLY A 29 9.97 16.42 -5.78
C GLY A 29 8.74 15.50 -5.84
N LEU A 30 8.67 14.54 -6.77
CA LEU A 30 7.60 13.55 -6.80
C LEU A 30 7.86 12.45 -5.77
N ILE A 31 6.79 11.82 -5.29
CA ILE A 31 6.88 10.66 -4.39
C ILE A 31 7.67 9.54 -5.07
N GLN A 32 8.59 8.94 -4.32
CA GLN A 32 9.36 7.79 -4.77
C GLN A 32 9.46 6.76 -3.64
N THR A 33 9.22 5.50 -3.96
CA THR A 33 9.41 4.38 -3.02
C THR A 33 10.88 4.22 -2.67
N LYS A 34 11.20 3.99 -1.39
CA LYS A 34 12.56 3.69 -0.95
C LYS A 34 12.93 2.23 -1.26
N ASP A 35 14.22 1.94 -1.40
CA ASP A 35 14.70 0.60 -1.78
C ASP A 35 14.79 -0.39 -0.61
N TYR A 36 13.98 -0.18 0.42
CA TYR A 36 13.79 -1.12 1.52
C TYR A 36 12.32 -1.12 1.94
N GLY A 37 11.90 -2.18 2.64
CA GLY A 37 10.53 -2.32 3.09
C GLY A 37 10.32 -3.67 3.77
N ILE A 38 9.08 -3.92 4.18
CA ILE A 38 8.70 -5.16 4.83
C ILE A 38 8.03 -6.07 3.81
N VAL A 39 8.53 -7.30 3.70
CA VAL A 39 7.83 -8.42 3.06
C VAL A 39 7.40 -9.36 4.16
N THR A 40 6.11 -9.65 4.25
CA THR A 40 5.54 -10.47 5.31
C THR A 40 4.41 -11.36 4.78
N TYR A 41 4.05 -12.37 5.57
CA TYR A 41 3.03 -13.37 5.27
C TYR A 41 2.07 -13.45 6.47
N PRO A 42 1.24 -12.41 6.68
CA PRO A 42 0.36 -12.35 7.85
C PRO A 42 -0.89 -13.20 7.60
N ASN A 43 -1.49 -13.68 8.69
CA ASN A 43 -2.82 -14.28 8.63
C ASN A 43 -3.89 -13.19 8.56
N LYS A 44 -5.09 -13.55 8.10
CA LYS A 44 -6.26 -12.65 8.09
C LYS A 44 -6.66 -12.10 9.47
N LYS A 45 -6.14 -12.65 10.56
CA LYS A 45 -6.43 -12.22 11.95
C LYS A 45 -5.32 -11.36 12.56
N ASP A 46 -4.22 -11.15 11.84
CA ASP A 46 -3.03 -10.43 12.33
C ASP A 46 -3.18 -8.90 12.19
N PHE A 47 -4.36 -8.35 12.45
CA PHE A 47 -4.68 -6.94 12.17
C PHE A 47 -3.72 -5.98 12.88
N GLU A 48 -3.53 -6.13 14.20
CA GLU A 48 -2.65 -5.25 14.97
C GLU A 48 -1.21 -5.30 14.45
N LYS A 49 -0.69 -6.50 14.19
CA LYS A 49 0.66 -6.72 13.63
C LYS A 49 0.84 -6.09 12.25
N ILE A 50 -0.19 -6.18 11.38
CA ILE A 50 -0.18 -5.48 10.07
C ILE A 50 -0.08 -3.97 10.30
N GLY A 51 -0.89 -3.43 11.23
CA GLY A 51 -0.84 -2.02 11.61
C GLY A 51 0.52 -1.57 12.13
N GLU A 52 1.18 -2.39 12.96
CA GLU A 52 2.53 -2.13 13.48
C GLU A 52 3.56 -2.07 12.34
N PHE A 53 3.51 -2.99 11.38
CA PHE A 53 4.39 -2.96 10.21
C PHE A 53 4.16 -1.72 9.33
N ILE A 54 2.90 -1.33 9.14
CA ILE A 54 2.57 -0.09 8.44
C ILE A 54 3.12 1.10 9.21
N TYR A 55 3.01 1.12 10.54
CA TYR A 55 3.51 2.24 11.34
C TYR A 55 5.02 2.36 11.38
N TRP A 56 5.71 1.23 11.49
CA TRP A 56 7.15 1.21 11.33
C TRP A 56 7.53 1.82 9.98
N THR A 57 6.89 1.37 8.90
CA THR A 57 7.14 1.88 7.55
C THR A 57 6.77 3.35 7.40
N PHE A 58 5.69 3.81 8.03
CA PHE A 58 5.27 5.21 8.03
C PHE A 58 6.29 6.10 8.74
N ASN A 59 6.92 5.63 9.81
CA ASN A 59 8.00 6.35 10.47
C ASN A 59 9.25 6.45 9.59
N GLU A 60 9.48 5.44 8.75
CA GLU A 60 10.54 5.43 7.73
C GLU A 60 10.21 6.29 6.50
N SER A 61 8.97 6.70 6.28
CA SER A 61 8.60 7.62 5.21
C SER A 61 8.91 9.08 5.60
N ASP A 62 9.39 9.85 4.62
CA ASP A 62 9.73 11.27 4.76
C ASP A 62 9.56 12.04 3.44
N ASP A 63 9.86 13.34 3.45
CA ASP A 63 9.86 14.21 2.27
C ASP A 63 11.27 14.44 1.71
N LYS A 64 12.26 13.64 2.12
CA LYS A 64 13.65 13.82 1.71
C LYS A 64 13.91 13.21 0.34
N VAL A 65 14.82 13.81 -0.39
CA VAL A 65 15.27 13.29 -1.68
C VAL A 65 16.04 11.98 -1.46
N ILE A 66 15.63 10.93 -2.18
CA ILE A 66 16.37 9.67 -2.26
C ILE A 66 17.57 9.90 -3.18
N GLU A 67 18.75 10.03 -2.60
CA GLU A 67 19.99 10.30 -3.35
C GLU A 67 20.49 9.08 -4.13
N HIS A 68 20.34 7.90 -3.52
CA HIS A 68 20.79 6.63 -4.05
C HIS A 68 19.58 5.71 -4.19
N SER A 69 19.13 5.52 -5.42
CA SER A 69 18.13 4.49 -5.75
C SER A 69 18.81 3.23 -6.29
N SER A 70 18.26 2.07 -5.98
CA SER A 70 18.69 0.78 -6.50
C SER A 70 18.46 0.70 -8.02
N ASP A 71 19.42 0.12 -8.74
CA ASP A 71 19.24 -0.27 -10.14
C ASP A 71 18.30 -1.48 -10.29
N THR A 72 18.05 -2.21 -9.19
CA THR A 72 17.13 -3.35 -9.20
C THR A 72 15.70 -2.85 -9.17
N LYS A 73 14.91 -3.28 -10.16
CA LYS A 73 13.50 -2.91 -10.23
C LYS A 73 12.70 -3.46 -9.05
N ILE A 74 11.76 -2.67 -8.53
CA ILE A 74 10.93 -2.99 -7.36
C ILE A 74 10.15 -4.29 -7.52
N GLU A 75 9.68 -4.63 -8.74
CA GLU A 75 8.94 -5.88 -8.99
C GLU A 75 9.78 -7.11 -8.68
N LYS A 76 11.10 -7.05 -8.94
CA LYS A 76 12.02 -8.14 -8.67
C LYS A 76 12.41 -8.16 -7.20
N GLN A 77 12.70 -6.99 -6.64
CA GLN A 77 13.18 -6.85 -5.27
C GLN A 77 12.14 -7.28 -4.23
N PHE A 78 10.90 -6.77 -4.34
CA PHE A 78 9.91 -6.93 -3.27
C PHE A 78 8.79 -7.91 -3.58
N TYR A 79 8.46 -8.10 -4.86
CA TYR A 79 7.31 -8.91 -5.28
C TYR A 79 7.71 -10.26 -5.86
N ASN A 80 9.01 -10.50 -6.08
CA ASN A 80 9.53 -11.67 -6.80
C ASN A 80 8.86 -11.87 -8.17
N CYS A 81 8.58 -10.76 -8.85
CA CYS A 81 7.91 -10.70 -10.14
C CYS A 81 8.89 -10.27 -11.24
N ASN A 82 8.75 -10.86 -12.43
CA ASN A 82 9.61 -10.53 -13.57
C ASN A 82 9.23 -9.24 -14.29
N SER A 83 8.07 -8.65 -13.98
CA SER A 83 7.59 -7.39 -14.54
C SER A 83 6.64 -6.67 -13.59
N TYR A 84 6.62 -5.34 -13.65
CA TYR A 84 5.65 -4.52 -12.91
C TYR A 84 4.21 -4.83 -13.30
N ARG A 85 3.95 -5.16 -14.57
CA ARG A 85 2.64 -5.63 -15.04
C ARG A 85 2.14 -6.85 -14.26
N LYS A 86 3.03 -7.79 -13.90
CA LYS A 86 2.65 -8.93 -13.05
C LYS A 86 2.26 -8.47 -11.64
N VAL A 87 2.98 -7.50 -11.07
CA VAL A 87 2.62 -6.89 -9.78
C VAL A 87 1.21 -6.29 -9.83
N THR A 88 0.91 -5.46 -10.83
CA THR A 88 -0.42 -4.83 -10.97
C THR A 88 -1.56 -5.83 -11.20
N ASN A 89 -1.27 -7.02 -11.72
CA ASN A 89 -2.26 -8.07 -11.92
C ASN A 89 -2.49 -8.87 -10.64
N ASP A 90 -1.42 -9.24 -9.94
CA ASP A 90 -1.44 -10.23 -8.87
C ASP A 90 -1.61 -9.61 -7.47
N TYR A 91 -1.46 -8.28 -7.35
CA TYR A 91 -1.57 -7.56 -6.09
C TYR A 91 -2.66 -6.48 -6.14
N ASN A 92 -3.38 -6.34 -5.03
CA ASN A 92 -4.12 -5.13 -4.70
C ASN A 92 -3.19 -4.15 -3.97
N MET A 93 -3.46 -2.84 -4.11
CA MET A 93 -2.63 -1.80 -3.50
C MET A 93 -3.49 -0.76 -2.79
N ILE A 94 -3.01 -0.32 -1.63
CA ILE A 94 -3.54 0.77 -0.82
C ILE A 94 -2.39 1.75 -0.55
N PHE A 95 -2.69 3.04 -0.56
CA PHE A 95 -1.84 4.05 0.05
C PHE A 95 -2.35 4.40 1.43
N PHE A 96 -1.44 4.50 2.40
CA PHE A 96 -1.67 5.17 3.68
C PHE A 96 -0.90 6.48 3.69
N GLU A 97 -1.60 7.57 3.94
CA GLU A 97 -1.10 8.92 3.70
C GLU A 97 -1.30 9.80 4.94
N LEU A 98 -0.35 10.71 5.15
CA LEU A 98 -0.52 11.89 5.99
C LEU A 98 -0.28 13.09 5.10
N ILE A 99 -1.32 13.84 4.75
CA ILE A 99 -1.25 15.03 3.89
C ILE A 99 -1.96 16.17 4.60
N GLU A 100 -1.29 17.32 4.75
CA GLU A 100 -1.87 18.49 5.45
C GLU A 100 -2.40 18.18 6.87
N GLY A 101 -1.82 17.19 7.54
CA GLY A 101 -2.25 16.76 8.88
C GLY A 101 -3.41 15.75 8.90
N ILE A 102 -3.91 15.34 7.74
CA ILE A 102 -5.00 14.39 7.58
C ILE A 102 -4.43 13.00 7.32
N TYR A 103 -4.85 12.03 8.12
CA TYR A 103 -4.55 10.62 7.90
C TYR A 103 -5.63 10.00 7.01
N SER A 104 -5.23 9.37 5.91
CA SER A 104 -6.15 8.69 5.01
C SER A 104 -5.59 7.39 4.48
N ILE A 105 -6.48 6.48 4.08
CA ILE A 105 -6.14 5.35 3.22
C ILE A 105 -6.96 5.40 1.93
N SER A 106 -6.33 5.07 0.82
CA SER A 106 -6.98 5.07 -0.50
C SER A 106 -6.70 3.75 -1.22
N LEU A 107 -7.77 3.10 -1.68
CA LEU A 107 -7.67 1.89 -2.48
C LEU A 107 -7.33 2.26 -3.92
N LEU A 108 -6.43 1.47 -4.51
CA LEU A 108 -5.97 1.70 -5.87
C LEU A 108 -6.41 0.58 -6.81
N LYS A 109 -6.47 0.91 -8.09
CA LYS A 109 -6.66 -0.04 -9.19
C LYS A 109 -5.53 0.09 -10.19
N LYS A 110 -5.28 -1.01 -10.88
CA LYS A 110 -4.45 -1.01 -12.08
C LYS A 110 -5.09 -0.13 -13.16
N ASP A 111 -4.28 0.70 -13.78
CA ASP A 111 -4.58 1.41 -15.02
C ASP A 111 -3.35 1.39 -15.93
N GLY A 112 -3.40 0.59 -17.00
CA GLY A 112 -2.23 0.30 -17.81
C GLY A 112 -1.09 -0.33 -16.98
N ASP A 113 0.06 0.36 -16.95
CA ASP A 113 1.25 -0.01 -16.17
C ASP A 113 1.41 0.83 -14.89
N ALA A 114 0.33 1.47 -14.42
CA ALA A 114 0.30 2.29 -13.21
C ALA A 114 -0.84 1.88 -12.26
N PHE A 115 -0.82 2.48 -11.07
CA PHE A 115 -1.95 2.46 -10.15
C PHE A 115 -2.60 3.84 -10.11
N VAL A 116 -3.93 3.86 -10.08
CA VAL A 116 -4.76 5.06 -9.94
C VAL A 116 -5.81 4.82 -8.86
N ALA A 117 -6.43 5.89 -8.36
CA ALA A 117 -7.52 5.79 -7.40
C ALA A 117 -8.61 4.83 -7.88
N PHE A 118 -8.95 3.84 -7.05
CA PHE A 118 -10.07 2.95 -7.30
C PHE A 118 -11.38 3.73 -7.12
N LYS A 119 -12.29 3.55 -8.06
CA LYS A 119 -13.65 4.08 -8.00
C LYS A 119 -14.65 2.94 -7.98
N ASP A 120 -15.61 3.00 -7.08
CA ASP A 120 -16.67 2.01 -6.94
C ASP A 120 -17.72 2.11 -8.07
N GLU A 121 -18.80 1.35 -7.96
CA GLU A 121 -19.92 1.37 -8.92
C GLU A 121 -20.60 2.74 -9.03
N ASN A 122 -20.56 3.54 -7.96
CA ASN A 122 -21.10 4.90 -7.92
C ASN A 122 -20.12 5.94 -8.48
N LYS A 123 -18.94 5.51 -8.94
CA LYS A 123 -17.82 6.35 -9.39
C LYS A 123 -17.19 7.18 -8.27
N GLU A 124 -17.39 6.78 -7.02
CA GLU A 124 -16.80 7.43 -5.85
C GLU A 124 -15.46 6.77 -5.52
N VAL A 125 -14.48 7.58 -5.12
CA VAL A 125 -13.16 7.06 -4.72
C VAL A 125 -13.31 6.29 -3.43
N VAL A 126 -12.78 5.07 -3.38
CA VAL A 126 -12.80 4.28 -2.15
C VAL A 126 -11.62 4.70 -1.29
N GLU A 127 -11.90 5.61 -0.38
CA GLU A 127 -10.98 6.15 0.60
C GLU A 127 -11.60 6.16 2.00
N TYR A 128 -10.75 6.24 3.02
CA TYR A 128 -11.17 6.43 4.39
C TYR A 128 -10.27 7.46 5.06
N ILE A 129 -10.88 8.53 5.55
CA ILE A 129 -10.21 9.58 6.31
C ILE A 129 -10.37 9.27 7.80
N PHE A 130 -9.26 9.16 8.51
CA PHE A 130 -9.27 8.99 9.95
C PHE A 130 -9.45 10.35 10.63
N PRO A 131 -10.30 10.44 11.67
CA PRO A 131 -10.50 11.70 12.41
C PRO A 131 -9.25 12.13 13.18
N GLU A 132 -8.42 11.17 13.56
CA GLU A 132 -7.13 11.36 14.23
C GLU A 132 -6.15 10.27 13.80
N LYS A 133 -4.93 10.27 14.35
CA LYS A 133 -3.96 9.20 14.06
C LYS A 133 -4.53 7.85 14.56
N PRO A 134 -4.76 6.85 13.69
CA PRO A 134 -5.36 5.59 14.12
C PRO A 134 -4.46 4.81 15.09
N THR A 135 -5.00 3.87 15.84
CA THR A 135 -4.20 2.84 16.50
C THR A 135 -3.69 1.82 15.47
N ALA A 136 -2.70 1.00 15.84
CA ALA A 136 -2.21 -0.07 14.95
C ALA A 136 -3.34 -1.05 14.60
N LEU A 137 -4.15 -1.42 15.58
CA LEU A 137 -5.31 -2.28 15.38
C LEU A 137 -6.32 -1.67 14.39
N GLU A 138 -6.69 -0.39 14.57
CA GLU A 138 -7.64 0.28 13.66
C GLU A 138 -7.10 0.36 12.23
N LEU A 139 -5.83 0.76 12.07
CA LEU A 139 -5.18 0.87 10.77
C LEU A 139 -5.11 -0.48 10.05
N GLY A 140 -4.61 -1.51 10.74
CA GLY A 140 -4.50 -2.84 10.16
C GLY A 140 -5.86 -3.48 9.84
N THR A 141 -6.86 -3.25 10.69
CA THR A 141 -8.24 -3.69 10.43
C THR A 141 -8.78 -3.03 9.16
N LYS A 142 -8.67 -1.70 9.06
CA LYS A 142 -9.22 -0.95 7.93
C LYS A 142 -8.54 -1.29 6.60
N VAL A 143 -7.22 -1.49 6.60
CA VAL A 143 -6.47 -1.94 5.43
C VAL A 143 -6.94 -3.31 4.95
N MET A 144 -7.16 -4.26 5.87
CA MET A 144 -7.67 -5.58 5.51
C MET A 144 -9.12 -5.52 5.01
N GLU A 145 -9.99 -4.71 5.62
CA GLU A 145 -11.36 -4.50 5.14
C GLU A 145 -11.38 -3.98 3.69
N MET A 146 -10.52 -3.01 3.35
CA MET A 146 -10.44 -2.46 1.99
C MET A 146 -9.91 -3.49 0.98
N PHE A 147 -8.94 -4.32 1.37
CA PHE A 147 -8.50 -5.40 0.50
C PHE A 147 -9.60 -6.43 0.27
N GLU A 148 -10.33 -6.83 1.30
CA GLU A 148 -11.45 -7.77 1.15
C GLU A 148 -12.59 -7.18 0.33
N TYR A 149 -12.89 -5.89 0.50
CA TYR A 149 -13.83 -5.18 -0.35
C TYR A 149 -13.42 -5.26 -1.83
N LYS A 150 -12.14 -5.00 -2.12
CA LYS A 150 -11.60 -5.08 -3.48
C LYS A 150 -11.64 -6.50 -4.05
N GLU A 151 -11.37 -7.50 -3.21
CA GLU A 151 -11.41 -8.91 -3.60
C GLU A 151 -12.84 -9.38 -3.91
N ARG A 152 -13.84 -8.95 -3.13
CA ARG A 152 -15.26 -9.15 -3.47
C ARG A 152 -15.64 -8.46 -4.77
N TYR A 153 -15.23 -7.20 -4.94
CA TYR A 153 -15.48 -6.43 -6.16
C TYR A 153 -14.91 -7.12 -7.42
N ASP A 154 -13.71 -7.71 -7.30
CA ASP A 154 -13.07 -8.45 -8.40
C ASP A 154 -13.63 -9.88 -8.59
N GLY A 155 -14.58 -10.33 -7.75
CA GLY A 155 -15.13 -11.69 -7.78
C GLY A 155 -14.15 -12.77 -7.34
N LEU A 156 -13.15 -12.43 -6.51
CA LEU A 156 -12.15 -13.37 -5.98
C LEU A 156 -12.64 -14.10 -4.73
N ILE A 157 -13.56 -13.49 -3.99
CA ILE A 157 -14.24 -14.05 -2.82
C ILE A 157 -15.72 -13.67 -2.86
N GLU A 158 -16.56 -14.47 -2.21
CA GLU A 158 -18.01 -14.23 -2.07
C GLU A 158 -18.35 -13.16 -1.01
#